data_AF-A0A6J4S6G5-F1
#
_entry.id   AF-A0A6J4S6G5-F1
#
_cell.length_a   1.000
_cell.length_b   1.000
_cell.length_c   1.000
_cell.angle_alpha   90.00
_cell.angle_beta   90.00
_cell.angle_gamma   90.00
#
_symmetry.space_group_name_H-M   'P 1'
#
loop_
_entity.id
_entity.type
_entity.pdbx_description
1 polymer ?
#
loop_
_entity_poly.entity_id
_entity_poly.type
_entity_poly.pdbx_seq_one_letter_code
_entity_poly.pdbx_strand_id
1 'polypeptide(L)'
;MLAVRRPSVNTRDRDEERARQVALDGLILRGLVGSTVHGLSNPGTDDRDEMGVCIEPSEYVLGLRPFEHYVFRTQPEGVPSGPGDLDLTIYGLRKFCRLALKGSPTVLLLFFIDGEHLLARTPPGERLQALAPAFLSKRTGRAFRGYLEAQRRSLLGERHATRTRELSAQHGYDTKYAMHALRIAVQGIELLSTGRISLPVPEPDRGRLRAVRAGRIPLDEVVARLDELAARLQRLSAESELPDVGDAERADRFLVEAHREAWG
;
A
#
# COMPACT_ATOMS: atom_id res chain seq x y z
N MET A 1 -3.37 -31.04 22.16
CA MET A 1 -2.39 -30.96 21.06
C MET A 1 -2.66 -29.65 20.32
N LEU A 2 -1.89 -28.59 20.56
CA LEU A 2 -2.05 -27.33 19.84
C LEU A 2 -1.66 -27.59 18.38
N ALA A 3 -2.59 -27.43 17.44
CA ALA A 3 -2.28 -27.47 16.03
C ALA A 3 -1.25 -26.38 15.74
N VAL A 4 -0.04 -26.76 15.35
CA VAL A 4 0.99 -25.82 14.92
C VAL A 4 0.45 -25.12 13.67
N ARG A 5 0.02 -23.87 13.83
CA ARG A 5 -0.46 -23.04 12.72
C ARG A 5 0.74 -22.79 11.81
N ARG A 6 0.64 -23.22 10.55
CA ARG A 6 1.71 -23.03 9.56
C ARG A 6 1.61 -21.62 8.96
N PRO A 7 2.74 -20.95 8.71
CA PRO A 7 2.75 -19.70 7.96
C PRO A 7 2.20 -19.92 6.56
N SER A 8 1.68 -18.85 5.94
CA SER A 8 1.18 -18.90 4.56
C SER A 8 2.10 -18.15 3.60
N VAL A 9 2.31 -18.75 2.43
CA VAL A 9 3.05 -18.16 1.32
C VAL A 9 2.13 -18.06 0.11
N ASN A 10 2.09 -16.90 -0.55
CA ASN A 10 1.33 -16.72 -1.78
C ASN A 10 2.25 -16.11 -2.86
N THR A 11 2.46 -16.88 -3.92
CA THR A 11 3.29 -16.52 -5.07
C THR A 11 2.73 -17.19 -6.33
N ARG A 12 3.09 -16.65 -7.49
CA ARG A 12 2.79 -17.29 -8.78
C ARG A 12 3.76 -18.39 -9.16
N ASP A 13 4.97 -18.39 -8.60
CA ASP A 13 5.88 -19.50 -8.78
C ASP A 13 5.34 -20.70 -7.99
N ARG A 14 5.37 -21.89 -8.59
CA ARG A 14 4.86 -23.11 -7.96
C ARG A 14 5.78 -23.64 -6.86
N ASP A 15 6.99 -23.10 -6.79
CA ASP A 15 8.01 -23.42 -5.80
C ASP A 15 8.18 -22.24 -4.85
N GLU A 16 7.67 -22.39 -3.63
CA GLU A 16 7.66 -21.34 -2.61
C GLU A 16 9.07 -20.93 -2.18
N GLU A 17 10.00 -21.88 -2.09
CA GLU A 17 11.37 -21.59 -1.66
C GLU A 17 12.13 -20.86 -2.77
N ARG A 18 11.95 -21.26 -4.02
CA ARG A 18 12.50 -20.51 -5.16
C ARG A 18 11.92 -19.10 -5.23
N ALA A 19 10.60 -18.93 -5.03
CA ALA A 19 9.98 -17.61 -5.01
C ALA A 19 10.54 -16.72 -3.88
N ARG A 20 10.77 -17.32 -2.72
CA ARG A 20 11.40 -16.65 -1.58
C ARG A 20 12.82 -16.20 -1.92
N GLN A 21 13.63 -17.06 -2.53
CA GLN A 21 14.99 -16.72 -2.97
C GLN A 21 14.96 -15.54 -3.94
N VAL A 22 14.13 -15.61 -4.99
CA VAL A 22 13.93 -14.48 -5.93
C VAL A 22 13.58 -13.18 -5.21
N ALA A 23 12.67 -13.25 -4.23
CA ALA A 23 12.22 -12.07 -3.50
C ALA A 23 13.30 -11.48 -2.59
N LEU A 24 14.08 -12.32 -1.90
CA LEU A 24 15.07 -11.89 -0.92
C LEU A 24 16.41 -11.53 -1.55
N ASP A 25 16.90 -12.34 -2.50
CA ASP A 25 18.19 -12.12 -3.16
C ASP A 25 18.14 -10.87 -4.05
N GLY A 26 17.00 -10.63 -4.70
CA GLY A 26 16.78 -9.45 -5.53
C GLY A 26 16.31 -8.21 -4.77
N LEU A 27 16.16 -8.25 -3.44
CA LEU A 27 15.53 -7.17 -2.67
C LEU A 27 16.31 -5.85 -2.77
N ILE A 28 15.66 -4.79 -3.25
CA ILE A 28 16.27 -3.45 -3.38
C ILE A 28 15.71 -2.42 -2.42
N LEU A 29 14.47 -2.60 -1.96
CA LEU A 29 13.78 -1.67 -1.08
C LEU A 29 12.82 -2.43 -0.17
N ARG A 30 12.79 -2.11 1.12
CA ARG A 30 11.84 -2.67 2.08
C ARG A 30 11.51 -1.64 3.16
N GLY A 31 10.24 -1.52 3.51
CA GLY A 31 9.78 -0.60 4.54
C GLY A 31 8.51 -1.09 5.23
N LEU A 32 8.24 -0.52 6.40
CA LEU A 32 6.96 -0.68 7.09
C LEU A 32 5.85 0.03 6.29
N VAL A 33 4.63 -0.51 6.25
CA VAL A 33 3.49 0.10 5.49
C VAL A 33 2.15 0.06 6.24
N GLY A 34 2.12 -0.46 7.45
CA GLY A 34 0.92 -0.61 8.28
C GLY A 34 0.45 0.68 8.96
N SER A 35 -0.58 0.57 9.82
CA SER A 35 -1.12 1.73 10.55
C SER A 35 -0.11 2.46 11.43
N THR A 36 0.97 1.78 11.84
CA THR A 36 2.03 2.32 12.67
C THR A 36 2.76 3.47 11.98
N VAL A 37 3.08 3.32 10.69
CA VAL A 37 3.81 4.34 9.91
C VAL A 37 2.99 5.60 9.70
N HIS A 38 1.67 5.46 9.77
CA HIS A 38 0.74 6.57 9.66
C HIS A 38 0.50 7.29 11.00
N GLY A 39 1.00 6.73 12.12
CA GLY A 39 0.74 7.22 13.47
C GLY A 39 -0.67 6.89 13.98
N LEU A 40 -1.30 5.81 13.46
CA LEU A 40 -2.71 5.48 13.68
C LEU A 40 -2.93 4.15 14.42
N SER A 41 -1.87 3.49 14.86
CA SER A 41 -1.96 2.28 15.68
C SER A 41 -2.34 2.58 17.13
N ASN A 42 -3.00 1.62 17.77
CA ASN A 42 -3.19 1.63 19.21
C ASN A 42 -1.94 1.02 19.88
N PRO A 43 -1.47 1.56 21.02
CA PRO A 43 -0.32 1.00 21.73
C PRO A 43 -0.49 -0.50 22.02
N GLY A 44 0.54 -1.29 21.71
CA GLY A 44 0.58 -2.73 22.02
C GLY A 44 -0.27 -3.63 21.12
N THR A 45 -0.76 -3.11 19.99
CA THR A 45 -1.59 -3.87 19.02
C THR A 45 -0.91 -4.10 17.68
N ASP A 46 0.39 -3.80 17.59
CA ASP A 46 1.10 -3.68 16.31
C ASP A 46 1.50 -5.04 15.73
N ASP A 47 0.81 -5.44 14.66
CA ASP A 47 1.31 -6.34 13.63
C ASP A 47 2.39 -5.62 12.80
N ARG A 48 3.32 -6.41 12.23
CA ARG A 48 4.36 -5.88 11.35
C ARG A 48 3.93 -6.05 9.90
N ASP A 49 3.36 -4.99 9.34
CA ASP A 49 3.09 -4.89 7.91
C ASP A 49 4.31 -4.35 7.16
N GLU A 50 4.85 -5.14 6.24
CA GLU A 50 6.04 -4.81 5.47
C GLU A 50 5.81 -4.95 3.97
N MET A 51 6.37 -4.01 3.22
CA MET A 51 6.38 -4.03 1.77
C MET A 51 7.80 -3.93 1.26
N GLY A 52 8.13 -4.70 0.22
CA GLY A 52 9.39 -4.57 -0.49
C GLY A 52 9.24 -4.66 -1.99
N VAL A 53 10.37 -4.41 -2.66
CA VAL A 53 10.53 -4.53 -4.11
C VAL A 53 11.82 -5.29 -4.38
N CYS A 54 11.77 -6.28 -5.27
CA CYS A 54 12.94 -7.00 -5.75
C CYS A 54 13.11 -6.87 -7.27
N ILE A 55 14.35 -6.95 -7.73
CA ILE A 55 14.66 -7.09 -9.16
C ILE A 55 14.57 -8.56 -9.54
N GLU A 56 13.78 -8.86 -10.56
CA GLU A 56 13.58 -10.23 -11.03
C GLU A 56 14.82 -10.77 -11.78
N PRO A 57 15.24 -12.03 -11.56
CA PRO A 57 16.27 -12.67 -12.37
C PRO A 57 15.86 -12.81 -13.84
N SER A 58 16.86 -12.92 -14.73
CA SER A 58 16.65 -12.93 -16.19
C SER A 58 15.66 -14.00 -16.67
N GLU A 59 15.62 -15.18 -16.05
CA GLU A 59 14.74 -16.28 -16.41
C GLU A 59 13.25 -16.04 -16.07
N TYR A 60 12.95 -15.05 -15.22
CA TYR A 60 11.60 -14.59 -14.90
C TYR A 60 11.13 -13.44 -15.79
N VAL A 61 12.08 -12.76 -16.43
CA VAL A 61 11.81 -11.61 -17.30
C VAL A 61 11.83 -11.98 -18.77
N LEU A 62 12.84 -12.74 -19.19
CA LEU A 62 13.07 -13.22 -20.56
C LEU A 62 12.53 -14.64 -20.77
N GLY A 63 12.53 -15.45 -19.71
CA GLY A 63 12.04 -16.83 -19.73
C GLY A 63 10.54 -16.96 -19.43
N LEU A 64 10.10 -18.21 -19.28
CA LEU A 64 8.68 -18.56 -19.05
C LEU A 64 8.32 -18.68 -17.56
N ARG A 65 9.26 -18.45 -16.63
CA ARG A 65 8.98 -18.60 -15.20
C ARG A 65 8.11 -17.44 -14.71
N PRO A 66 6.97 -17.70 -14.03
CA PRO A 66 6.13 -16.63 -13.55
C PRO A 66 6.61 -16.12 -12.19
N PHE A 67 6.86 -14.82 -12.09
CA PHE A 67 7.00 -14.13 -10.80
C PHE A 67 6.30 -12.77 -10.89
N GLU A 68 5.64 -12.39 -9.80
CA GLU A 68 4.97 -11.10 -9.69
C GLU A 68 5.18 -10.48 -8.32
N HIS A 69 5.05 -11.32 -7.29
CA HIS A 69 5.20 -10.94 -5.89
C HIS A 69 5.35 -12.20 -5.06
N TYR A 70 5.96 -12.04 -3.90
CA TYR A 70 6.05 -13.01 -2.82
C TYR A 70 5.34 -12.44 -1.60
N VAL A 71 4.35 -13.16 -1.09
CA VAL A 71 3.64 -12.82 0.15
C VAL A 71 4.00 -13.85 1.19
N PHE A 72 4.36 -13.39 2.38
CA PHE A 72 4.59 -14.24 3.56
C PHE A 72 3.76 -13.70 4.72
N ARG A 73 3.07 -14.60 5.42
CA ARG A 73 2.33 -14.27 6.63
C ARG A 73 2.66 -15.26 7.74
N THR A 74 2.89 -14.75 8.96
CA THR A 74 3.04 -15.62 10.14
C THR A 74 1.75 -16.40 10.41
N GLN A 75 0.60 -15.74 10.25
CA GLN A 75 -0.71 -16.38 10.35
C GLN A 75 -1.16 -16.99 9.02
N PRO A 76 -2.00 -18.05 9.04
CA PRO A 76 -2.64 -18.55 7.84
C PRO A 76 -3.51 -17.50 7.15
N GLU A 77 -3.73 -17.69 5.84
CA GLU A 77 -4.62 -16.81 5.09
C GLU A 77 -6.05 -16.80 5.68
N GLY A 78 -6.64 -15.61 5.77
CA GLY A 78 -7.96 -15.41 6.38
C GLY A 78 -7.95 -15.29 7.91
N VAL A 79 -6.82 -15.59 8.58
CA VAL A 79 -6.68 -15.37 10.02
C VAL A 79 -6.16 -13.95 10.28
N PRO A 80 -6.76 -13.19 11.23
CA PRO A 80 -6.24 -11.89 11.63
C PRO A 80 -4.86 -12.00 12.27
N SER A 81 -3.95 -11.11 11.88
CA SER A 81 -2.64 -10.95 12.50
C SER A 81 -2.75 -10.24 13.85
N GLY A 82 -1.89 -10.61 14.79
CA GLY A 82 -1.79 -10.02 16.12
C GLY A 82 -0.39 -9.43 16.40
N PRO A 83 -0.16 -8.95 17.64
CA PRO A 83 1.11 -8.35 18.03
C PRO A 83 2.30 -9.30 17.77
N GLY A 84 3.27 -8.83 16.99
CA GLY A 84 4.48 -9.58 16.63
C GLY A 84 4.35 -10.49 15.40
N ASP A 85 3.16 -10.66 14.82
CA ASP A 85 3.00 -11.33 13.52
C ASP A 85 3.57 -10.46 12.39
N LEU A 86 4.08 -11.11 11.34
CA LEU A 86 4.61 -10.45 10.14
C LEU A 86 3.68 -10.71 8.96
N ASP A 87 3.28 -9.64 8.29
CA ASP A 87 2.66 -9.65 6.97
C ASP A 87 3.59 -8.94 5.98
N LEU A 88 4.29 -9.73 5.16
CA LEU A 88 5.28 -9.24 4.20
C LEU A 88 4.76 -9.42 2.77
N THR A 89 4.83 -8.37 1.96
CA THR A 89 4.67 -8.46 0.50
C THR A 89 5.88 -7.87 -0.22
N ILE A 90 6.59 -8.68 -1.00
CA ILE A 90 7.67 -8.22 -1.88
C ILE A 90 7.18 -8.30 -3.32
N TYR A 91 7.12 -7.17 -4.02
CA TYR A 91 6.75 -7.13 -5.43
C TYR A 91 7.99 -7.29 -6.33
N GLY A 92 7.85 -8.00 -7.45
CA GLY A 92 8.78 -7.84 -8.56
C GLY A 92 8.73 -6.41 -9.10
N LEU A 93 9.89 -5.86 -9.45
CA LEU A 93 10.05 -4.45 -9.81
C LEU A 93 9.14 -4.07 -10.98
N ARG A 94 8.95 -4.97 -11.96
CA ARG A 94 8.05 -4.72 -13.10
C ARG A 94 6.60 -4.55 -12.65
N LYS A 95 6.12 -5.42 -11.74
CA LYS A 95 4.76 -5.32 -11.19
C LYS A 95 4.60 -4.07 -10.35
N PHE A 96 5.59 -3.76 -9.50
CA PHE A 96 5.58 -2.56 -8.68
C PHE A 96 5.42 -1.29 -9.53
N CYS A 97 6.30 -1.09 -10.52
CA CYS A 97 6.23 0.06 -11.44
C CYS A 97 4.89 0.13 -12.18
N ARG A 98 4.35 -1.00 -12.65
CA ARG A 98 3.04 -1.05 -13.30
C ARG A 98 1.89 -0.65 -12.36
N LEU A 99 1.95 -1.04 -11.09
CA LEU A 99 0.94 -0.66 -10.10
C LEU A 99 1.08 0.82 -9.71
N ALA A 100 2.31 1.31 -9.58
CA ALA A 100 2.59 2.73 -9.32
C ALA A 100 2.10 3.63 -10.46
N LEU A 101 2.34 3.27 -11.73
CA LEU A 101 1.80 3.98 -12.92
C LEU A 101 0.27 3.96 -13.01
N LYS A 102 -0.38 3.00 -12.35
CA LYS A 102 -1.84 2.94 -12.20
C LYS A 102 -2.35 3.78 -11.02
N GLY A 103 -1.47 4.38 -10.23
CA GLY A 103 -1.83 5.22 -9.10
C GLY A 103 -2.22 4.45 -7.84
N SER A 104 -1.78 3.20 -7.67
CA SER A 104 -2.17 2.37 -6.52
C SER A 104 -1.70 2.99 -5.19
N PRO A 105 -2.61 3.40 -4.28
CA PRO A 105 -2.24 4.03 -3.02
C PRO A 105 -1.31 3.17 -2.15
N THR A 106 -1.50 1.85 -2.21
CA THR A 106 -0.74 0.88 -1.42
C THR A 106 0.73 0.87 -1.80
N VAL A 107 1.06 0.77 -3.09
CA VAL A 107 2.47 0.68 -3.52
C VAL A 107 3.16 2.05 -3.54
N LEU A 108 2.41 3.12 -3.80
CA LEU A 108 2.96 4.49 -3.83
C LEU A 108 3.50 4.92 -2.47
N LEU A 109 2.98 4.36 -1.36
CA LEU A 109 3.48 4.63 -0.01
C LEU A 109 4.99 4.36 0.12
N LEU A 110 5.48 3.28 -0.49
CA LEU A 110 6.88 2.83 -0.33
C LEU A 110 7.90 3.83 -0.89
N PHE A 111 7.49 4.70 -1.82
CA PHE A 111 8.34 5.79 -2.31
C PHE A 111 8.67 6.83 -1.23
N PHE A 112 7.82 6.96 -0.22
CA PHE A 112 7.91 7.99 0.81
C PHE A 112 8.32 7.42 2.18
N ILE A 113 8.67 6.14 2.25
CA ILE A 113 9.19 5.51 3.48
C ILE A 113 10.67 5.84 3.65
N ASP A 114 11.00 6.43 4.79
CA ASP A 114 12.36 6.80 5.20
C ASP A 114 12.57 6.56 6.71
N GLY A 115 13.74 7.00 7.21
CA GLY A 115 14.06 6.99 8.65
C GLY A 115 13.93 5.61 9.29
N GLU A 116 13.29 5.57 10.45
CA GLU A 116 13.07 4.33 11.23
C GLU A 116 12.11 3.33 10.57
N HIS A 117 11.34 3.76 9.56
CA HIS A 117 10.40 2.90 8.84
C HIS A 117 11.05 2.21 7.63
N LEU A 118 12.26 2.63 7.24
CA LEU A 118 13.03 2.05 6.14
C LEU A 118 13.89 0.89 6.65
N LEU A 119 13.59 -0.32 6.18
CA LEU A 119 14.23 -1.55 6.64
C LEU A 119 15.39 -2.01 5.75
N ALA A 120 15.30 -1.72 4.45
CA ALA A 120 16.38 -1.97 3.51
C ALA A 120 16.30 -0.99 2.34
N ARG A 121 17.45 -0.50 1.89
CA ARG A 121 17.58 0.32 0.68
C ARG A 121 18.95 0.11 0.05
N THR A 122 18.96 -0.44 -1.16
CA THR A 122 20.16 -0.54 -2.01
C THR A 122 20.24 0.66 -2.95
N PRO A 123 21.34 0.88 -3.69
CA PRO A 123 21.43 2.00 -4.64
C PRO A 123 20.31 1.98 -5.72
N PRO A 124 19.92 0.84 -6.32
CA PRO A 124 18.72 0.78 -7.16
C PRO A 124 17.43 1.16 -6.42
N GLY A 125 17.29 0.78 -5.15
CA GLY A 125 16.14 1.16 -4.31
C GLY A 125 16.05 2.66 -4.05
N GLU A 126 17.18 3.32 -3.82
CA GLU A 126 17.26 4.78 -3.69
C GLU A 126 16.87 5.49 -5.00
N ARG A 127 17.39 5.02 -6.14
CA ARG A 127 17.00 5.53 -7.46
C ARG A 127 15.51 5.32 -7.74
N LEU A 128 14.94 4.18 -7.33
CA LEU A 128 13.50 3.92 -7.41
C LEU A 128 12.69 4.93 -6.57
N GLN A 129 13.09 5.22 -5.33
CA GLN A 129 12.44 6.25 -4.51
C GLN A 129 12.54 7.65 -5.14
N ALA A 130 13.70 8.01 -5.68
CA ALA A 130 13.90 9.28 -6.38
C ALA A 130 13.03 9.40 -7.67
N LEU A 131 12.56 8.26 -8.20
CA LEU A 131 11.71 8.22 -9.38
C LEU A 131 10.22 8.48 -9.08
N ALA A 132 9.83 8.63 -7.80
CA ALA A 132 8.44 8.86 -7.40
C ALA A 132 7.67 9.89 -8.25
N PRO A 133 8.23 11.06 -8.61
CA PRO A 133 7.53 12.04 -9.45
C PRO A 133 7.09 11.51 -10.81
N ALA A 134 7.82 10.56 -11.40
CA ALA A 134 7.48 9.95 -12.68
C ALA A 134 6.17 9.14 -12.63
N PHE A 135 5.75 8.70 -11.44
CA PHE A 135 4.53 7.91 -11.26
C PHE A 135 3.29 8.78 -10.94
N LEU A 136 3.48 10.08 -10.68
CA LEU A 136 2.39 10.97 -10.29
C LEU A 136 1.70 11.57 -11.52
N SER A 137 0.38 11.52 -11.53
CA SER A 137 -0.45 11.97 -12.64
C SER A 137 -1.87 12.26 -12.20
N LYS A 138 -2.69 12.87 -13.06
CA LYS A 138 -4.14 12.96 -12.86
C LYS A 138 -4.77 11.58 -12.70
N ARG A 139 -4.24 10.54 -13.36
CA ARG A 139 -4.67 9.15 -13.14
C ARG A 139 -4.46 8.71 -11.69
N THR A 140 -3.42 9.15 -11.01
CA THR A 140 -3.20 8.89 -9.57
C THR A 140 -4.38 9.41 -8.75
N GLY A 141 -4.83 10.64 -8.99
CA GLY A 141 -6.00 11.20 -8.31
C GLY A 141 -7.29 10.40 -8.56
N ARG A 142 -7.52 9.98 -9.82
CA ARG A 142 -8.65 9.11 -10.18
C ARG A 142 -8.58 7.75 -9.47
N ALA A 143 -7.40 7.17 -9.33
CA ALA A 143 -7.20 5.90 -8.65
C ALA A 143 -7.54 6.03 -7.15
N PHE A 144 -6.99 7.03 -6.46
CA PHE A 144 -7.31 7.30 -5.05
C PHE A 144 -8.81 7.49 -4.84
N ARG A 145 -9.48 8.26 -5.72
CA ARG A 145 -10.94 8.43 -5.68
C ARG A 145 -11.67 7.11 -5.86
N GLY A 146 -11.28 6.29 -6.85
CA GLY A 146 -11.90 4.98 -7.08
C GLY A 146 -11.74 4.01 -5.90
N TYR A 147 -10.59 4.03 -5.22
CA TYR A 147 -10.37 3.29 -3.97
C TYR A 147 -11.29 3.79 -2.86
N LEU A 148 -11.40 5.11 -2.68
CA LEU A 148 -12.26 5.73 -1.68
C LEU A 148 -13.74 5.38 -1.90
N GLU A 149 -14.24 5.49 -3.14
CA GLU A 149 -15.61 5.13 -3.51
C GLU A 149 -15.88 3.63 -3.28
N ALA A 150 -14.92 2.76 -3.59
CA ALA A 150 -15.04 1.33 -3.31
C ALA A 150 -15.11 1.05 -1.80
N GLN A 151 -14.33 1.76 -0.99
CA GLN A 151 -14.32 1.61 0.46
C GLN A 151 -15.59 2.17 1.10
N ARG A 152 -16.07 3.32 0.63
CA ARG A 152 -17.36 3.88 1.07
C ARG A 152 -18.51 2.90 0.84
N ARG A 153 -18.65 2.37 -0.38
CA ARG A 153 -19.69 1.36 -0.70
C ARG A 153 -19.56 0.12 0.16
N SER A 154 -18.34 -0.33 0.42
CA SER A 154 -18.11 -1.47 1.32
C SER A 154 -18.53 -1.16 2.76
N LEU A 155 -18.21 0.04 3.28
CA LEU A 155 -18.54 0.49 4.63
C LEU A 155 -20.07 0.54 4.83
N LEU A 156 -20.82 0.91 3.79
CA LEU A 156 -22.28 0.94 3.78
C LEU A 156 -22.94 -0.41 3.51
N GLY A 157 -22.16 -1.49 3.33
CA GLY A 157 -22.69 -2.83 3.08
C GLY A 157 -23.24 -3.04 1.66
N GLU A 158 -22.99 -2.14 0.71
CA GLU A 158 -23.44 -2.23 -0.69
C GLU A 158 -22.62 -3.24 -1.51
N ARG A 159 -21.57 -3.83 -0.93
CA ARG A 159 -20.82 -4.96 -1.49
C ARG A 159 -20.95 -6.19 -0.61
N HIS A 160 -21.23 -7.33 -1.25
CA HIS A 160 -21.49 -8.63 -0.60
C HIS A 160 -20.40 -9.13 0.37
N ALA A 161 -19.16 -8.61 0.26
CA ALA A 161 -18.00 -9.04 1.05
C ALA A 161 -17.92 -8.43 2.47
N THR A 162 -18.77 -7.47 2.83
CA THR A 162 -18.70 -6.81 4.15
C THR A 162 -19.65 -7.37 5.20
N ARG A 163 -20.57 -8.29 4.85
CA ARG A 163 -21.46 -8.94 5.84
C ARG A 163 -20.72 -9.84 6.85
N THR A 164 -19.46 -10.17 6.60
CA THR A 164 -18.59 -10.98 7.46
C THR A 164 -17.64 -10.17 8.33
N ARG A 165 -17.55 -8.84 8.15
CA ARG A 165 -16.80 -8.02 9.10
C ARG A 165 -17.73 -7.78 10.27
N GLU A 166 -17.35 -8.29 11.43
CA GLU A 166 -17.96 -7.95 12.70
C GLU A 166 -18.08 -6.41 12.76
N LEU A 167 -19.24 -5.88 12.37
CA LEU A 167 -19.59 -4.49 12.59
C LEU A 167 -19.30 -4.28 14.06
N SER A 168 -18.29 -3.46 14.39
CA SER A 168 -17.77 -3.37 15.75
C SER A 168 -18.94 -3.35 16.70
N ALA A 169 -19.17 -4.45 17.42
CA ALA A 169 -20.40 -4.65 18.18
C ALA A 169 -20.61 -3.51 19.19
N GLN A 170 -19.52 -2.79 19.49
CA GLN A 170 -19.42 -1.63 20.33
C GLN A 170 -19.74 -0.28 19.64
N HIS A 171 -19.44 -0.10 18.35
CA HIS A 171 -19.49 1.21 17.67
C HIS A 171 -20.50 1.29 16.50
N GLY A 172 -21.11 0.17 16.12
CA GLY A 172 -22.11 0.14 15.04
C GLY A 172 -21.54 0.16 13.62
N TYR A 173 -20.21 0.25 13.44
CA TYR A 173 -19.52 0.13 12.16
C TYR A 173 -18.05 -0.27 12.33
N ASP A 174 -17.37 -0.65 11.24
CA ASP A 174 -15.94 -0.98 11.26
C ASP A 174 -15.07 0.29 11.30
N THR A 175 -14.66 0.70 12.51
CA THR A 175 -13.84 1.89 12.74
C THR A 175 -12.42 1.79 12.16
N LYS A 176 -11.85 0.58 12.06
CA LYS A 176 -10.54 0.35 11.41
C LYS A 176 -10.64 0.72 9.93
N TYR A 177 -11.68 0.18 9.30
CA TYR A 177 -11.90 0.32 7.88
C TYR A 177 -12.30 1.75 7.50
N ALA A 178 -13.18 2.38 8.28
CA ALA A 178 -13.53 3.79 8.10
C ALA A 178 -12.31 4.72 8.20
N MET A 179 -11.48 4.57 9.24
CA MET A 179 -10.24 5.32 9.38
C MET A 179 -9.31 5.10 8.19
N HIS A 180 -9.12 3.84 7.77
CA HIS A 180 -8.24 3.50 6.66
C HIS A 180 -8.68 4.17 5.35
N ALA A 181 -10.00 4.27 5.11
CA ALA A 181 -10.57 4.93 3.95
C ALA A 181 -10.34 6.44 3.96
N LEU A 182 -10.64 7.09 5.09
CA LEU A 182 -10.35 8.52 5.26
C LEU A 182 -8.86 8.82 5.11
N ARG A 183 -7.98 7.97 5.65
CA ARG A 183 -6.52 8.13 5.52
C ARG A 183 -6.07 8.06 4.06
N ILE A 184 -6.61 7.15 3.25
CA ILE A 184 -6.32 7.12 1.79
C ILE A 184 -6.68 8.45 1.16
N ALA A 185 -7.86 8.99 1.48
CA ALA A 185 -8.31 10.24 0.91
C ALA A 185 -7.41 11.43 1.29
N VAL A 186 -7.06 11.54 2.58
CA VAL A 186 -6.15 12.58 3.10
C VAL A 186 -4.79 12.51 2.42
N GLN A 187 -4.18 11.32 2.35
CA GLN A 187 -2.88 11.16 1.73
C GLN A 187 -2.93 11.35 0.20
N GLY A 188 -4.05 11.00 -0.45
CA GLY A 188 -4.24 11.29 -1.87
C GLY A 188 -4.30 12.80 -2.15
N ILE A 189 -4.97 13.56 -1.28
CA ILE A 189 -5.02 15.03 -1.38
C ILE A 189 -3.62 15.62 -1.17
N GLU A 190 -2.88 15.16 -0.16
CA GLU A 190 -1.50 15.59 0.08
C GLU A 190 -0.61 15.29 -1.14
N LEU A 191 -0.67 14.06 -1.66
CA LEU A 191 0.12 13.62 -2.79
C LEU A 191 -0.16 14.45 -4.05
N LEU A 192 -1.43 14.73 -4.35
CA LEU A 192 -1.79 15.56 -5.50
C LEU A 192 -1.40 17.03 -5.34
N SER A 193 -1.39 17.53 -4.10
CA SER A 193 -1.10 18.95 -3.82
C SER A 193 0.39 19.23 -3.70
N THR A 194 1.19 18.25 -3.24
CA THR A 194 2.59 18.45 -2.83
C THR A 194 3.58 17.54 -3.54
N GLY A 195 3.10 16.48 -4.20
CA GLY A 195 3.94 15.43 -4.74
C GLY A 195 4.54 14.49 -3.69
N ARG A 196 4.11 14.59 -2.42
CA ARG A 196 4.64 13.78 -1.30
C ARG A 196 3.54 13.20 -0.43
N ILE A 197 3.88 12.15 0.31
CA ILE A 197 3.09 11.64 1.45
C ILE A 197 3.94 11.83 2.70
N SER A 198 3.43 12.53 3.70
CA SER A 198 4.11 12.69 4.98
C SER A 198 3.76 11.55 5.92
N LEU A 199 4.77 11.00 6.58
CA LEU A 199 4.66 9.92 7.53
C LEU A 199 5.36 10.32 8.84
N PRO A 200 4.66 10.30 9.98
CA PRO A 200 3.23 9.99 10.15
C PRO A 200 2.30 11.07 9.58
N VAL A 201 1.02 10.74 9.35
CA VAL A 201 0.01 11.65 8.74
C VAL A 201 0.01 13.01 9.45
N PRO A 202 0.10 14.19 8.82
CA PRO A 202 0.20 15.45 9.55
C PRO A 202 -1.06 15.79 10.39
N GLU A 203 -0.89 16.60 11.44
CA GLU A 203 -2.03 17.24 12.10
C GLU A 203 -2.62 18.35 11.21
N PRO A 204 -3.93 18.64 11.29
CA PRO A 204 -4.93 18.09 12.23
C PRO A 204 -5.57 16.77 11.80
N ASP A 205 -5.20 16.21 10.64
CA ASP A 205 -5.88 15.04 10.09
C ASP A 205 -5.56 13.76 10.87
N ARG A 206 -4.36 13.62 11.43
CA ARG A 206 -4.03 12.49 12.33
C ARG A 206 -4.96 12.42 13.54
N GLY A 207 -5.21 13.54 14.23
CA GLY A 207 -6.14 13.60 15.35
C GLY A 207 -7.56 13.18 14.96
N ARG A 208 -8.05 13.64 13.81
CA ARG A 208 -9.36 13.27 13.26
C ARG A 208 -9.45 11.77 12.95
N LEU A 209 -8.44 11.22 12.29
CA LEU A 209 -8.36 9.79 11.96
C LEU A 209 -8.33 8.92 13.21
N ARG A 210 -7.60 9.35 14.25
CA ARG A 210 -7.59 8.68 15.57
C ARG A 210 -8.96 8.73 16.25
N ALA A 211 -9.69 9.83 16.14
CA ALA A 211 -11.05 9.94 16.68
C ALA A 211 -12.03 8.96 16.00
N VAL A 212 -11.96 8.82 14.67
CA VAL A 212 -12.74 7.81 13.92
C VAL A 212 -12.34 6.40 14.33
N ARG A 213 -11.02 6.11 14.42
CA ARG A 213 -10.52 4.80 14.84
C ARG A 213 -11.02 4.39 16.23
N ALA A 214 -11.13 5.36 17.14
CA ALA A 214 -11.64 5.18 18.49
C ALA A 214 -13.19 5.18 18.59
N GLY A 215 -13.91 5.27 17.47
CA GLY A 215 -15.38 5.24 17.45
C GLY A 215 -16.04 6.48 18.06
N ARG A 216 -15.32 7.61 18.15
CA ARG A 216 -15.85 8.86 18.72
C ARG A 216 -16.68 9.67 17.71
N ILE A 217 -16.59 9.31 16.43
CA ILE A 217 -17.28 9.99 15.34
C ILE A 217 -18.41 9.07 14.85
N PRO A 218 -19.66 9.55 14.80
CA PRO A 218 -20.79 8.83 14.21
C PRO A 218 -20.55 8.43 12.74
N LEU A 219 -21.20 7.35 12.29
CA LEU A 219 -21.01 6.82 10.93
C LEU A 219 -21.44 7.81 9.84
N ASP A 220 -22.55 8.51 10.05
CA ASP A 220 -23.07 9.52 9.12
C ASP A 220 -22.08 10.69 8.93
N GLU A 221 -21.44 11.14 10.01
CA GLU A 221 -20.36 12.14 9.94
C GLU A 221 -19.12 11.61 9.19
N VAL A 222 -18.74 10.35 9.43
CA VAL A 222 -17.65 9.70 8.69
C VAL A 222 -17.97 9.64 7.19
N VAL A 223 -19.20 9.25 6.83
CA VAL A 223 -19.64 9.15 5.44
C VAL A 223 -19.68 10.53 4.77
N ALA A 224 -20.21 11.55 5.45
CA ALA A 224 -20.19 12.93 4.96
C ALA A 224 -18.76 13.42 4.69
N ARG A 225 -17.82 13.08 5.58
CA ARG A 225 -16.40 13.42 5.39
C ARG A 225 -15.77 12.65 4.22
N LEU A 226 -16.10 11.37 4.04
CA LEU A 226 -15.66 10.60 2.86
C LEU A 226 -16.14 11.26 1.57
N ASP A 227 -17.40 11.72 1.52
CA ASP A 227 -17.99 12.39 0.36
C ASP A 227 -17.32 13.73 0.05
N GLU A 228 -17.05 14.53 1.10
CA GLU A 228 -16.31 15.79 0.95
C GLU A 228 -14.89 15.57 0.39
N LEU A 229 -14.16 14.58 0.94
CA LEU A 229 -12.79 14.29 0.48
C LEU A 229 -12.78 13.69 -0.92
N ALA A 230 -13.79 12.89 -1.29
CA ALA A 230 -13.96 12.39 -2.66
C ALA A 230 -14.15 13.54 -3.66
N ALA A 231 -15.03 14.50 -3.33
CA ALA A 231 -15.24 15.70 -4.14
C ALA A 231 -13.96 16.55 -4.25
N ARG A 232 -13.20 16.68 -3.15
CA ARG A 232 -11.92 17.41 -3.16
C ARG A 232 -10.86 16.71 -4.02
N LEU A 233 -10.71 15.38 -3.92
CA LEU A 233 -9.83 14.61 -4.79
C LEU A 233 -10.19 14.78 -6.27
N GLN A 234 -11.50 14.80 -6.59
CA GLN A 234 -11.95 15.02 -7.95
C GLN A 234 -11.57 16.40 -8.48
N ARG A 235 -11.81 17.47 -7.71
CA ARG A 235 -11.42 18.84 -8.09
C ARG A 235 -9.92 18.96 -8.29
N LEU A 236 -9.13 18.54 -7.30
CA LEU A 236 -7.66 18.56 -7.38
C LEU A 236 -7.15 17.78 -8.58
N SER A 237 -7.69 16.59 -8.84
CA SER A 237 -7.29 15.80 -10.01
C SER A 237 -7.64 16.47 -11.34
N ALA A 238 -8.71 17.27 -11.42
CA ALA A 238 -9.12 17.97 -12.64
C ALA A 238 -8.25 19.21 -12.88
N GLU A 239 -8.01 19.98 -11.82
CA GLU A 239 -7.29 21.25 -11.82
C GLU A 239 -5.77 21.11 -11.76
N SER A 240 -5.25 19.92 -11.41
CA SER A 240 -3.81 19.68 -11.28
C SER A 240 -3.03 19.97 -12.57
N GLU A 241 -1.81 20.48 -12.41
CA GLU A 241 -0.82 20.63 -13.48
C GLU A 241 -0.05 19.32 -13.77
N LEU A 242 -0.29 18.26 -12.99
CA LEU A 242 0.28 16.94 -13.25
C LEU A 242 -0.16 16.43 -14.63
N PRO A 243 0.68 15.62 -15.29
CA PRO A 243 0.32 15.00 -16.56
C PRO A 243 -0.87 14.06 -16.42
N ASP A 244 -1.57 13.77 -17.52
CA ASP A 244 -2.73 12.86 -17.51
C ASP A 244 -2.38 11.44 -17.07
N VAL A 245 -1.16 11.00 -17.40
CA VAL A 245 -0.59 9.69 -17.07
C VAL A 245 0.83 9.86 -16.57
N GLY A 246 1.31 8.89 -15.78
CA GLY A 246 2.72 8.88 -15.36
C GLY A 246 3.67 8.65 -16.53
N ASP A 247 4.92 9.03 -16.34
CA ASP A 247 6.01 8.89 -17.30
C ASP A 247 6.48 7.43 -17.37
N ALA A 248 5.78 6.67 -18.21
CA ALA A 248 6.04 5.26 -18.43
C ALA A 248 7.40 5.02 -19.10
N GLU A 249 7.89 5.95 -19.93
CA GLU A 249 9.20 5.83 -20.59
C GLU A 249 10.34 5.94 -19.59
N ARG A 250 10.24 6.86 -18.62
CA ARG A 250 11.25 6.98 -17.57
C ARG A 250 11.20 5.80 -16.61
N ALA A 251 10.02 5.27 -16.30
CA ALA A 251 9.87 4.03 -15.54
C ALA A 251 10.46 2.82 -16.28
N ASP A 252 10.23 2.71 -17.59
CA ASP A 252 10.77 1.64 -18.43
C ASP A 252 12.30 1.71 -18.55
N ARG A 253 12.85 2.91 -18.75
CA ARG A 253 14.30 3.12 -18.76
C ARG A 253 14.95 2.65 -17.46
N PHE A 254 14.38 3.05 -16.32
CA PHE A 254 14.84 2.59 -15.01
C PHE A 254 14.73 1.07 -14.86
N LEU A 255 13.64 0.45 -15.32
CA LEU A 255 13.48 -1.00 -15.31
C LEU A 255 14.61 -1.67 -16.09
N VAL A 256 14.88 -1.24 -17.32
CA VAL A 256 15.92 -1.83 -18.17
C VAL A 256 17.30 -1.67 -17.54
N GLU A 257 17.64 -0.47 -17.05
CA GLU A 257 18.92 -0.18 -16.41
C GLU A 257 19.12 -1.03 -15.16
N ALA A 258 18.13 -1.06 -14.25
CA ALA A 258 18.22 -1.82 -13.00
C ALA A 258 18.36 -3.32 -13.24
N HIS A 259 17.66 -3.89 -14.23
CA HIS A 259 17.79 -5.31 -14.56
C HIS A 259 19.15 -5.64 -15.18
N ARG A 260 19.64 -4.82 -16.11
CA ARG A 260 21.00 -5.00 -16.69
C ARG A 260 22.06 -4.97 -15.62
N GLU A 261 22.03 -3.97 -14.73
CA GLU A 261 22.97 -3.88 -13.61
C GLU A 261 22.90 -5.12 -12.69
N ALA A 262 21.71 -5.65 -12.43
CA ALA A 262 21.52 -6.82 -11.57
C ALA A 262 21.97 -8.14 -12.21
N TRP A 263 21.98 -8.24 -13.53
CA TRP A 263 22.32 -9.48 -14.25
C TRP A 263 23.79 -9.56 -14.69
N GLY A 264 24.51 -8.43 -14.69
CA GLY A 264 25.87 -8.31 -15.23
C GLY A 264 25.90 -8.21 -16.74
#